data_AF-A0AAU9V8S4-F1
#
_entry.id   AF-A0AAU9V8S4-F1
#
_cell.length_a   1.000
_cell.length_b   1.000
_cell.length_c   1.000
_cell.angle_alpha   90.00
_cell.angle_beta   90.00
_cell.angle_gamma   90.00
#
_symmetry.space_group_name_H-M   'P 1'
#
loop_
_entity.id
_entity.type
_entity.pdbx_description
1 polymer ?
#
loop_
_entity_poly.entity_id
_entity_poly.type
_entity_poly.pdbx_seq_one_letter_code
_entity_poly.pdbx_strand_id
1 'polypeptide(L)'
;MTSWAAVSHFEIFDVIKNFELCTSHDKLKSKKDHVWVEICSNWLCDTGKYRMKPLNLYFYVSQNRNGIYKSYKEYRDEVFRTKNKYSIEEDNIDEDRDSDEMHEPTSKDFTCHPQNNKHSCKNKILNFNITFSETQWSSIKPSEKIDKNKKSYWSFKKGWTHIVCELIYLSQRLPCAFNLKTHNIFKDNSTDNNNFIIKINGFCTDKNCKAAIYGEGTFNLSEKDNITLNIITLDTKEIAHTKKRHISRPLREKFKQKLISTKSENFRAKLIDKFYEYGQQMPHIFPYIVVCNKIRQEVTNEEL
;
A
#
# COMPACT_ATOMS: atom_id res chain seq x y z
N MET A 1 -19.56 34.01 -44.29
CA MET A 1 -19.34 33.50 -42.92
C MET A 1 -19.48 31.98 -42.98
N THR A 2 -18.38 31.24 -42.99
CA THR A 2 -18.41 29.78 -42.88
C THR A 2 -18.88 29.42 -41.47
N SER A 3 -20.09 28.85 -41.37
CA SER A 3 -20.61 28.26 -40.14
C SER A 3 -19.75 27.04 -39.80
N TRP A 4 -18.88 27.16 -38.81
CA TRP A 4 -18.04 26.06 -38.36
C TRP A 4 -18.89 25.03 -37.64
N ALA A 5 -18.80 23.78 -38.06
CA ALA A 5 -19.47 22.68 -37.38
C ALA A 5 -18.96 22.57 -35.94
N ALA A 6 -19.89 22.46 -34.99
CA ALA A 6 -19.58 22.19 -33.59
C ALA A 6 -18.75 20.90 -33.47
N VAL A 7 -17.80 20.87 -32.55
CA VAL A 7 -16.98 19.67 -32.29
C VAL A 7 -17.90 18.55 -31.83
N SER A 8 -17.89 17.42 -32.56
CA SER A 8 -18.75 16.28 -32.24
C SER A 8 -18.26 15.55 -30.99
N HIS A 9 -19.14 14.81 -30.32
CA HIS A 9 -18.72 14.03 -29.14
C HIS A 9 -17.71 12.92 -29.49
N PHE A 10 -17.82 12.31 -30.68
CA PHE A 10 -16.82 11.35 -31.17
C PHE A 10 -15.45 12.00 -31.35
N GLU A 11 -15.41 13.20 -31.94
CA GLU A 11 -14.18 13.98 -32.12
C GLU A 11 -13.58 14.39 -30.77
N ILE A 12 -14.41 14.79 -29.80
CA ILE A 12 -13.95 15.07 -28.43
C ILE A 12 -13.30 13.82 -27.83
N PHE A 13 -13.96 12.66 -27.90
CA PHE A 13 -13.44 11.42 -27.33
C PHE A 13 -12.09 11.01 -27.95
N ASP A 14 -12.01 11.08 -29.28
CA ASP A 14 -10.83 10.66 -30.04
C ASP A 14 -9.59 11.50 -29.71
N VAL A 15 -9.77 12.79 -29.41
CA VAL A 15 -8.67 13.65 -28.98
C VAL A 15 -8.33 13.40 -27.51
N ILE A 16 -9.31 13.41 -26.59
CA ILE A 16 -9.03 13.38 -25.15
C ILE A 16 -8.39 12.07 -24.68
N LYS A 17 -8.60 10.95 -25.38
CA LYS A 17 -8.03 9.65 -25.00
C LYS A 17 -6.49 9.65 -25.01
N ASN A 18 -5.89 10.59 -25.75
CA ASN A 18 -4.45 10.78 -25.86
C ASN A 18 -3.86 11.61 -24.71
N PHE A 19 -4.71 12.18 -23.84
CA PHE A 19 -4.29 13.07 -22.75
C PHE A 19 -4.58 12.46 -21.38
N GLU A 20 -3.78 12.84 -20.39
CA GLU A 20 -4.03 12.49 -19.00
C GLU A 20 -4.96 13.53 -18.35
N LEU A 21 -6.25 13.20 -18.29
CA LEU A 21 -7.28 14.08 -17.72
C LEU A 21 -7.46 13.88 -16.22
N CYS A 22 -7.05 12.74 -15.68
CA CYS A 22 -7.14 12.43 -14.26
C CYS A 22 -5.80 12.64 -13.57
N THR A 23 -5.86 13.07 -12.31
CA THR A 23 -4.73 13.05 -11.37
C THR A 23 -4.44 11.63 -10.93
N SER A 24 -3.32 11.43 -10.21
CA SER A 24 -2.94 10.15 -9.57
C SER A 24 -3.98 9.57 -8.61
N HIS A 25 -5.01 10.34 -8.25
CA HIS A 25 -6.13 9.91 -7.41
C HIS A 25 -7.42 9.63 -8.18
N ASP A 26 -7.36 9.49 -9.51
CA ASP A 26 -8.51 9.26 -10.38
C ASP A 26 -9.59 10.38 -10.31
N LYS A 27 -9.16 11.57 -9.90
CA LYS A 27 -9.97 12.80 -9.95
C LYS A 27 -9.62 13.57 -11.20
N LEU A 28 -10.64 14.06 -11.91
CA LEU A 28 -10.48 14.96 -13.04
C LEU A 28 -9.60 16.16 -12.65
N LYS A 29 -8.63 16.52 -13.51
CA LYS A 29 -7.76 17.67 -13.34
C LYS A 29 -8.58 18.96 -13.21
N SER A 30 -8.04 19.92 -12.48
CA SER A 30 -8.69 21.20 -12.22
C SER A 30 -9.06 21.92 -13.52
N LYS A 31 -10.12 22.72 -13.53
CA LYS A 31 -10.51 23.57 -14.68
C LYS A 31 -9.42 24.56 -15.14
N LYS A 32 -8.42 24.81 -14.30
CA LYS A 32 -7.26 25.68 -14.58
C LYS A 32 -6.03 24.91 -15.12
N ASP A 33 -6.12 23.58 -15.21
CA ASP A 33 -5.01 22.76 -15.67
C ASP A 33 -4.72 23.01 -17.16
N HIS A 34 -3.44 23.09 -17.53
CA HIS A 34 -2.98 23.33 -18.89
C HIS A 34 -3.47 22.28 -19.90
N VAL A 35 -3.76 21.05 -19.45
CA VAL A 35 -4.23 19.97 -20.33
C VAL A 35 -5.46 20.35 -21.15
N TRP A 36 -6.36 21.18 -20.59
CA TRP A 36 -7.56 21.62 -21.29
C TRP A 36 -7.25 22.56 -22.46
N VAL A 37 -6.18 23.35 -22.34
CA VAL A 37 -5.70 24.22 -23.42
C VAL A 37 -5.04 23.37 -24.50
N GLU A 38 -4.20 22.42 -24.10
CA GLU A 38 -3.51 21.51 -25.03
C GLU A 38 -4.49 20.68 -25.87
N ILE A 39 -5.53 20.12 -25.25
CA ILE A 39 -6.57 19.38 -25.97
C ILE A 39 -7.25 20.31 -26.98
N CYS A 40 -7.67 21.50 -26.55
CA CYS A 40 -8.35 22.46 -27.41
C CYS A 40 -7.48 22.95 -28.57
N SER A 41 -6.15 22.94 -28.45
CA SER A 41 -5.23 23.28 -29.55
C SER A 41 -5.36 22.34 -30.75
N ASN A 42 -5.89 21.12 -30.58
CA ASN A 42 -6.25 20.23 -31.70
C ASN A 42 -7.42 20.76 -32.55
N TRP A 43 -8.15 21.77 -32.03
CA TRP A 43 -9.26 22.42 -32.72
C TRP A 43 -9.02 23.92 -32.90
N LEU A 44 -7.75 24.33 -33.06
CA LEU A 44 -7.40 25.68 -33.46
C LEU A 44 -7.79 25.89 -34.94
N CYS A 45 -8.50 26.97 -35.24
CA CYS A 45 -8.71 27.41 -36.61
C CYS A 45 -7.52 28.25 -37.10
N ASP A 46 -7.41 28.43 -38.41
CA ASP A 46 -6.40 29.30 -39.06
C ASP A 46 -6.44 30.76 -38.58
N THR A 47 -7.55 31.17 -37.96
CA THR A 47 -7.74 32.48 -37.33
C THR A 47 -7.23 32.56 -35.89
N GLY A 48 -6.60 31.51 -35.37
CA GLY A 48 -6.11 31.41 -33.99
C GLY A 48 -7.21 31.20 -32.94
N LYS A 49 -8.46 30.96 -33.36
CA LYS A 49 -9.61 30.74 -32.46
C LYS A 49 -9.90 29.26 -32.27
N TYR A 50 -10.18 28.87 -31.03
CA TYR A 50 -10.61 27.51 -30.69
C TYR A 50 -12.06 27.24 -31.14
N ARG A 51 -12.32 26.12 -31.83
CA ARG A 51 -13.70 25.64 -32.09
C ARG A 51 -14.43 25.24 -30.80
N MET A 52 -13.68 24.87 -29.75
CA MET A 52 -14.21 24.59 -28.41
C MET A 52 -13.32 25.25 -27.36
N LYS A 53 -13.89 26.11 -26.50
CA LYS A 53 -13.15 26.77 -25.43
C LYS A 53 -12.72 25.75 -24.36
N PRO A 54 -11.50 25.86 -23.78
CA PRO A 54 -11.02 24.95 -22.73
C PRO A 54 -11.98 24.78 -21.54
N LEU A 55 -12.57 25.88 -21.08
CA LEU A 55 -13.54 25.85 -19.99
C LEU A 55 -14.83 25.07 -20.35
N ASN A 56 -15.27 25.18 -21.61
CA ASN A 56 -16.45 24.45 -22.09
C ASN A 56 -16.15 22.96 -22.20
N LEU A 57 -14.95 22.58 -22.66
CA LEU A 57 -14.50 21.19 -22.68
C LEU A 57 -14.45 20.61 -21.26
N TYR A 58 -13.87 21.34 -20.31
CA TYR A 58 -13.86 20.91 -18.91
C TYR A 58 -15.27 20.63 -18.38
N PHE A 59 -16.24 21.53 -18.62
CA PHE A 59 -17.62 21.30 -18.18
C PHE A 59 -18.29 20.15 -18.93
N TYR A 60 -18.00 19.99 -20.22
CA TYR A 60 -18.53 18.89 -21.02
C TYR A 60 -18.10 17.52 -20.47
N VAL A 61 -16.81 17.39 -20.15
CA VAL A 61 -16.22 16.17 -19.56
C VAL A 61 -16.67 15.99 -18.11
N SER A 62 -16.57 17.01 -17.24
CA SER A 62 -16.94 16.89 -15.82
C SER A 62 -18.42 16.60 -15.58
N GLN A 63 -19.31 17.10 -16.45
CA GLN A 63 -20.74 16.78 -16.41
C GLN A 63 -21.06 15.44 -17.10
N ASN A 64 -20.06 14.72 -17.61
CA ASN A 64 -20.19 13.46 -18.32
C ASN A 64 -21.21 13.54 -19.48
N ARG A 65 -21.20 14.65 -20.24
CA ARG A 65 -22.12 14.83 -21.37
C ARG A 65 -21.85 13.75 -22.43
N ASN A 66 -22.92 13.13 -22.93
CA ASN A 66 -22.84 12.01 -23.88
C ASN A 66 -21.93 10.85 -23.40
N GLY A 67 -21.79 10.67 -22.08
CA GLY A 67 -20.99 9.57 -21.51
C GLY A 67 -19.48 9.72 -21.66
N ILE A 68 -18.98 10.86 -22.13
CA ILE A 68 -17.56 11.05 -22.51
C ILE A 68 -16.58 10.72 -21.39
N TYR A 69 -16.86 11.15 -20.16
CA TYR A 69 -15.94 10.91 -19.05
C TYR A 69 -15.95 9.44 -18.62
N LYS A 70 -17.12 8.80 -18.68
CA LYS A 70 -17.25 7.36 -18.45
C LYS A 70 -16.48 6.56 -19.51
N SER A 71 -16.69 6.84 -20.80
CA SER A 71 -15.96 6.19 -21.89
C SER A 71 -14.45 6.41 -21.80
N TYR A 72 -14.01 7.60 -21.37
CA TYR A 72 -12.59 7.88 -21.15
C TYR A 72 -12.00 7.00 -20.04
N LYS A 73 -12.71 6.83 -18.92
CA LYS A 73 -12.26 5.94 -17.83
C LYS A 73 -12.19 4.49 -18.28
N GLU A 74 -13.22 4.00 -18.96
CA GLU A 74 -13.27 2.63 -19.49
C GLU A 74 -12.09 2.38 -20.44
N TYR A 75 -11.82 3.30 -21.37
CA TYR A 75 -10.66 3.23 -22.26
C TYR A 75 -9.33 3.22 -21.50
N ARG A 76 -9.16 4.10 -20.50
CA ARG A 76 -7.91 4.15 -19.70
C ARG A 76 -7.71 2.87 -18.89
N ASP A 77 -8.77 2.31 -18.32
CA ASP A 77 -8.72 1.05 -17.58
C ASP A 77 -8.37 -0.12 -18.52
N GLU A 78 -8.90 -0.13 -19.74
CA GLU A 78 -8.59 -1.14 -20.76
C GLU A 78 -7.15 -1.03 -21.28
N VAL A 79 -6.66 0.18 -21.55
CA VAL A 79 -5.26 0.43 -21.90
C VAL A 79 -4.33 0.03 -20.76
N PHE A 80 -4.70 0.30 -19.50
CA PHE A 80 -3.91 -0.09 -18.33
C PHE A 80 -3.86 -1.62 -18.17
N ARG A 81 -4.98 -2.32 -18.38
CA ARG A 81 -5.04 -3.79 -18.39
C ARG A 81 -4.22 -4.39 -19.53
N THR A 82 -4.24 -3.77 -20.71
CA THR A 82 -3.52 -4.26 -21.89
C THR A 82 -2.01 -4.02 -21.76
N LYS A 83 -1.59 -2.85 -21.23
CA LYS A 83 -0.17 -2.61 -20.89
C LYS A 83 0.33 -3.60 -19.85
N ASN A 84 -0.45 -3.87 -18.80
CA ASN A 84 -0.10 -4.90 -17.81
C ASN A 84 -0.13 -6.33 -18.37
N LYS A 85 -0.77 -6.61 -19.50
CA LYS A 85 -0.77 -7.93 -20.14
C LYS A 85 0.52 -8.16 -20.95
N TYR A 86 1.10 -7.11 -21.53
CA TYR A 86 2.35 -7.17 -22.30
C TYR A 86 3.62 -6.94 -21.45
N SER A 87 3.51 -6.27 -20.28
CA SER A 87 4.63 -6.17 -19.32
C SER A 87 4.96 -7.48 -18.58
N ILE A 88 4.15 -8.53 -18.72
CA ILE A 88 4.36 -9.81 -18.03
C ILE A 88 5.45 -10.68 -18.71
N GLU A 89 5.89 -10.34 -19.92
CA GLU A 89 6.95 -11.08 -20.61
C GLU A 89 8.37 -10.49 -20.42
N GLU A 90 8.53 -9.28 -19.86
CA GLU A 90 9.88 -8.70 -19.62
C GLU A 90 10.14 -8.11 -18.22
N ASP A 91 9.17 -7.96 -17.31
CA ASP A 91 9.45 -7.46 -15.94
C ASP A 91 9.75 -8.60 -14.94
N ASN A 92 10.65 -9.50 -15.33
CA ASN A 92 11.28 -10.48 -14.43
C ASN A 92 12.46 -9.88 -13.63
N ILE A 93 12.59 -8.56 -13.59
CA ILE A 93 13.50 -7.85 -12.70
C ILE A 93 12.81 -6.55 -12.28
N ASP A 94 12.07 -6.58 -11.17
CA ASP A 94 12.09 -5.44 -10.29
C ASP A 94 12.21 -5.94 -8.86
N GLU A 95 13.38 -5.61 -8.32
CA GLU A 95 13.87 -5.90 -7.00
C GLU A 95 12.86 -5.47 -5.94
N ASP A 96 12.97 -6.09 -4.76
CA ASP A 96 12.63 -5.45 -3.51
C ASP A 96 13.26 -4.03 -3.52
N ARG A 97 12.56 -3.00 -4.03
CA ARG A 97 12.94 -1.59 -3.84
C ARG A 97 12.62 -1.24 -2.40
N ASP A 98 13.42 -1.79 -1.49
CA ASP A 98 13.94 -1.04 -0.36
C ASP A 98 14.73 0.13 -0.97
N SER A 99 14.03 1.24 -1.23
CA SER A 99 14.70 2.51 -1.49
C SER A 99 15.37 2.94 -0.19
N ASP A 100 16.59 2.47 0.02
CA ASP A 100 17.57 2.99 0.97
C ASP A 100 17.99 4.40 0.53
N GLU A 101 17.09 5.36 0.67
CA GLU A 101 17.44 6.76 0.86
C GLU A 101 17.13 7.12 2.31
N MET A 102 18.08 6.76 3.18
CA MET A 102 18.06 7.11 4.59
C MET A 102 18.46 8.58 4.71
N HIS A 103 17.50 9.50 4.66
CA HIS A 103 17.71 10.85 5.15
C HIS A 103 17.86 10.83 6.68
N GLU A 104 18.95 11.38 7.19
CA GLU A 104 19.14 11.69 8.61
C GLU A 104 17.96 12.56 9.11
N PRO A 105 17.19 12.11 10.12
CA PRO A 105 16.15 12.94 10.69
C PRO A 105 16.76 13.82 11.78
N THR A 106 16.77 15.13 11.51
CA THR A 106 16.90 16.16 12.54
C THR A 106 15.77 15.99 13.57
N SER A 107 16.14 16.06 14.84
CA SER A 107 15.31 15.81 16.02
C SER A 107 14.17 16.81 16.21
N LYS A 108 13.09 16.69 15.43
CA LYS A 108 11.86 17.46 15.67
C LYS A 108 10.69 16.52 15.90
N ASP A 109 10.31 16.44 17.17
CA ASP A 109 9.00 16.06 17.73
C ASP A 109 8.08 15.24 16.81
N PHE A 110 8.13 13.91 16.99
CA PHE A 110 7.23 12.98 16.33
C PHE A 110 5.88 12.91 17.04
N THR A 111 5.06 13.94 16.84
CA THR A 111 3.64 13.86 17.17
C THR A 111 2.93 12.98 16.13
N CYS A 112 2.22 11.94 16.58
CA CYS A 112 1.26 11.18 15.77
C CYS A 112 0.18 12.15 15.27
N HIS A 113 0.45 12.86 14.18
CA HIS A 113 -0.53 13.75 13.59
C HIS A 113 -1.51 12.90 12.78
N PRO A 114 -2.81 12.90 13.12
CA PRO A 114 -3.82 12.28 12.28
C PRO A 114 -3.83 13.02 10.95
N GLN A 115 -3.14 12.49 9.93
CA GLN A 115 -3.03 13.11 8.61
C GLN A 115 -4.36 13.13 7.83
N ASN A 116 -5.50 12.83 8.46
CA ASN A 116 -6.80 12.86 7.83
C ASN A 116 -7.89 13.37 8.78
N ASN A 117 -8.28 14.64 8.62
CA ASN A 117 -9.44 15.27 9.27
C ASN A 117 -10.81 14.69 8.85
N LYS A 118 -10.83 13.59 8.09
CA LYS A 118 -12.05 12.87 7.65
C LYS A 118 -12.26 11.53 8.34
N HIS A 119 -11.38 11.18 9.28
CA HIS A 119 -11.48 9.90 9.96
C HIS A 119 -12.59 9.98 11.04
N SER A 120 -13.60 9.11 10.93
CA SER A 120 -14.73 9.04 11.86
C SER A 120 -14.29 8.76 13.31
N CYS A 121 -13.13 8.12 13.51
CA CYS A 121 -12.56 7.93 14.84
C CYS A 121 -11.90 9.22 15.33
N LYS A 122 -12.73 10.18 15.74
CA LYS A 122 -12.27 11.27 16.59
C LYS A 122 -11.67 10.65 17.88
N ASN A 123 -10.35 10.72 18.01
CA ASN A 123 -9.58 10.71 19.27
C ASN A 123 -9.36 9.40 20.08
N LYS A 124 -9.68 8.20 19.61
CA LYS A 124 -9.25 6.97 20.34
C LYS A 124 -7.87 6.52 19.89
N ILE A 125 -6.83 7.11 20.49
CA ILE A 125 -5.46 6.60 20.39
C ILE A 125 -5.39 5.31 21.22
N LEU A 126 -4.88 4.24 20.62
CA LEU A 126 -4.54 3.00 21.30
C LEU A 126 -3.05 2.98 21.58
N ASN A 127 -2.70 2.60 22.80
CA ASN A 127 -1.34 2.36 23.26
C ASN A 127 -1.34 1.00 23.95
N PHE A 128 -0.58 0.05 23.40
CA PHE A 128 -0.56 -1.32 23.88
C PHE A 128 0.75 -2.02 23.55
N ASN A 129 1.05 -3.08 24.30
CA ASN A 129 2.25 -3.86 24.09
C ASN A 129 1.98 -5.09 23.21
N ILE A 130 2.96 -5.41 22.37
CA ILE A 130 3.09 -6.73 21.74
C ILE A 130 4.39 -7.36 22.20
N THR A 131 4.35 -8.66 22.49
CA THR A 131 5.52 -9.40 22.95
C THR A 131 5.81 -10.53 21.97
N PHE A 132 7.06 -10.61 21.50
CA PHE A 132 7.52 -11.71 20.66
C PHE A 132 7.81 -12.94 21.51
N SER A 133 7.40 -14.13 21.06
CA SER A 133 7.94 -15.38 21.60
C SER A 133 9.42 -15.53 21.22
N GLU A 134 10.16 -16.36 21.96
CA GLU A 134 11.56 -16.69 21.63
C GLU A 134 11.73 -17.16 20.17
N THR A 135 10.81 -18.00 19.68
CA THR A 135 10.82 -18.51 18.31
C THR A 135 10.54 -17.43 17.27
N GLN A 136 9.58 -16.54 17.55
CA GLN A 136 9.27 -15.40 16.68
C GLN A 136 10.47 -14.45 16.64
N TRP A 137 11.00 -14.06 17.79
CA TRP A 137 12.14 -13.17 17.90
C TRP A 137 13.35 -13.73 17.17
N SER A 138 13.72 -14.98 17.44
CA SER A 138 14.87 -15.64 16.81
C SER A 138 14.78 -15.65 15.27
N SER A 139 13.56 -15.76 14.73
CA SER A 139 13.32 -15.75 13.29
C SER A 139 13.53 -14.39 12.63
N ILE A 140 13.38 -13.29 13.37
CA ILE A 140 13.45 -11.93 12.83
C ILE A 140 14.60 -11.11 13.40
N LYS A 141 15.30 -11.63 14.43
CA LYS A 141 16.35 -10.95 15.20
C LYS A 141 17.27 -10.14 14.29
N PRO A 142 17.48 -8.84 14.59
CA PRO A 142 18.29 -7.97 13.77
C PRO A 142 19.70 -8.51 13.54
N SER A 143 20.21 -8.24 12.35
CA SER A 143 21.61 -8.49 11.99
C SER A 143 22.22 -7.23 11.42
N GLU A 144 23.51 -7.04 11.67
CA GLU A 144 24.29 -5.99 11.03
C GLU A 144 24.37 -6.25 9.52
N LYS A 145 24.20 -5.18 8.74
CA LYS A 145 24.31 -5.13 7.29
C LYS A 145 25.20 -3.95 6.93
N ILE A 146 25.75 -4.01 5.72
CA ILE A 146 26.58 -2.95 5.17
C ILE A 146 25.81 -2.35 3.99
N ASP A 147 25.65 -1.03 3.98
CA ASP A 147 24.99 -0.32 2.89
C ASP A 147 25.94 -0.15 1.68
N LYS A 148 25.42 0.40 0.58
CA LYS A 148 26.21 0.70 -0.63
C LYS A 148 27.38 1.66 -0.36
N ASN A 149 27.30 2.46 0.71
CA ASN A 149 28.30 3.43 1.14
C ASN A 149 29.29 2.86 2.16
N LYS A 150 29.28 1.53 2.40
CA LYS A 150 30.10 0.84 3.40
C LYS A 150 29.82 1.24 4.87
N LYS A 151 28.68 1.88 5.14
CA LYS A 151 28.22 2.15 6.50
C LYS A 151 27.48 0.93 7.04
N SER A 152 27.78 0.55 8.28
CA SER A 152 27.06 -0.54 8.93
C SER A 152 25.75 -0.05 9.53
N TYR A 153 24.71 -0.86 9.42
CA TYR A 153 23.39 -0.60 9.99
C TYR A 153 22.73 -1.89 10.44
N TRP A 154 21.85 -1.80 11.43
CA TRP A 154 21.12 -2.95 11.95
C TRP A 154 19.74 -3.04 11.32
N SER A 155 19.37 -4.24 10.88
CA SER A 155 18.10 -4.44 10.17
C SER A 155 17.48 -5.78 10.50
N PHE A 156 16.15 -5.81 10.60
CA PHE A 156 15.40 -7.05 10.77
C PHE A 156 15.57 -7.99 9.57
N LYS A 157 15.44 -9.30 9.83
CA LYS A 157 15.39 -10.31 8.75
C LYS A 157 14.08 -10.22 7.96
N LYS A 158 14.10 -10.69 6.72
CA LYS A 158 12.90 -10.71 5.84
C LYS A 158 11.74 -11.42 6.54
N GLY A 159 10.54 -10.85 6.40
CA GLY A 159 9.30 -11.41 6.97
C GLY A 159 8.89 -10.84 8.34
N TRP A 160 9.72 -10.00 8.97
CA TRP A 160 9.42 -9.38 10.28
C TRP A 160 8.10 -8.64 10.33
N THR A 161 7.77 -7.95 9.24
CA THR A 161 6.56 -7.15 9.16
C THR A 161 5.30 -8.00 9.35
N HIS A 162 5.29 -9.26 8.91
CA HIS A 162 4.16 -10.18 9.09
C HIS A 162 3.97 -10.57 10.55
N ILE A 163 5.05 -10.88 11.25
CA ILE A 163 5.01 -11.23 12.67
C ILE A 163 4.46 -10.05 13.48
N VAL A 164 4.96 -8.84 13.23
CA VAL A 164 4.50 -7.63 13.94
C VAL A 164 3.01 -7.39 13.72
N CYS A 165 2.51 -7.43 12.48
CA CYS A 165 1.09 -7.21 12.23
C CYS A 165 0.20 -8.36 12.75
N GLU A 166 0.69 -9.61 12.75
CA GLU A 166 -0.01 -10.73 13.37
C GLU A 166 -0.18 -10.49 14.88
N LEU A 167 0.88 -10.10 15.57
CA LEU A 167 0.84 -9.78 17.00
C LEU A 167 -0.06 -8.57 17.32
N ILE A 168 -0.03 -7.53 16.49
CA ILE A 168 -0.94 -6.36 16.62
C ILE A 168 -2.39 -6.81 16.53
N TYR A 169 -2.73 -7.64 15.54
CA TYR A 169 -4.08 -8.16 15.40
C TYR A 169 -4.46 -9.06 16.56
N LEU A 170 -3.59 -9.97 17.00
CA LEU A 170 -3.87 -10.85 18.13
C LEU A 170 -4.12 -10.06 19.42
N SER A 171 -3.38 -8.97 19.64
CA SER A 171 -3.50 -8.11 20.82
C SER A 171 -4.78 -7.25 20.78
N GLN A 172 -5.05 -6.56 19.66
CA GLN A 172 -6.09 -5.52 19.61
C GLN A 172 -7.22 -5.78 18.63
N ARG A 173 -7.16 -6.84 17.83
CA ARG A 173 -8.13 -7.19 16.77
C ARG A 173 -8.37 -6.05 15.78
N LEU A 174 -7.33 -5.28 15.46
CA LEU A 174 -7.41 -4.17 14.51
C LEU A 174 -7.53 -4.69 13.07
N PRO A 175 -8.57 -4.29 12.31
CA PRO A 175 -8.77 -4.76 10.93
C PRO A 175 -7.77 -4.15 9.91
N CYS A 176 -6.88 -3.27 10.36
CA CYS A 176 -5.95 -2.50 9.53
C CYS A 176 -4.96 -3.35 8.73
N ALA A 177 -4.95 -3.18 7.40
CA ALA A 177 -3.88 -3.67 6.54
C ALA A 177 -2.63 -2.77 6.62
N PHE A 178 -1.96 -2.78 7.79
CA PHE A 178 -0.74 -2.01 8.04
C PHE A 178 0.39 -2.42 7.08
N ASN A 179 0.98 -1.41 6.44
CA ASN A 179 2.25 -1.51 5.75
C ASN A 179 3.31 -0.80 6.60
N LEU A 180 4.23 -1.58 7.16
CA LEU A 180 5.33 -1.10 7.97
C LEU A 180 6.47 -0.74 7.02
N LYS A 181 6.75 0.56 6.90
CA LYS A 181 7.65 1.13 5.90
C LYS A 181 9.09 1.17 6.37
N THR A 182 9.30 1.51 7.63
CA THR A 182 10.64 1.74 8.17
C THR A 182 10.77 1.08 9.52
N HIS A 183 11.94 0.51 9.75
CA HIS A 183 12.44 0.16 11.07
C HIS A 183 13.81 0.80 11.23
N ASN A 184 14.01 1.53 12.32
CA ASN A 184 15.30 2.08 12.69
C ASN A 184 15.77 1.33 13.92
N ILE A 185 17.00 0.83 13.86
CA ILE A 185 17.63 0.11 14.96
C ILE A 185 18.95 0.81 15.25
N PHE A 186 19.08 1.34 16.45
CA PHE A 186 20.26 2.06 16.87
C PHE A 186 20.67 1.64 18.27
N LYS A 187 21.97 1.73 18.55
CA LYS A 187 22.50 1.46 19.88
C LYS A 187 22.04 2.56 20.82
N ASP A 188 21.59 2.19 22.01
CA ASP A 188 21.28 3.15 23.05
C ASP A 188 22.59 3.64 23.67
N ASN A 189 22.93 4.90 23.42
CA ASN A 189 24.15 5.51 23.95
C ASN A 189 23.95 6.07 25.37
N SER A 190 22.72 6.02 25.91
CA SER A 190 22.40 6.59 27.22
C SER A 190 22.64 5.62 28.38
N THR A 191 22.81 4.33 28.09
CA THR A 191 23.06 3.29 29.09
C THR A 191 24.35 2.52 28.75
N ASP A 192 25.19 2.21 29.75
CA ASP A 192 26.40 1.38 29.60
C ASP A 192 26.12 -0.08 29.17
N ASN A 193 24.85 -0.43 29.01
CA ASN A 193 24.39 -1.75 28.57
C ASN A 193 24.38 -1.80 27.04
N ASN A 194 24.70 -2.97 26.46
CA ASN A 194 24.61 -3.24 25.01
C ASN A 194 23.14 -3.32 24.51
N ASN A 195 22.37 -2.31 24.86
CA ASN A 195 20.97 -2.15 24.53
C ASN A 195 20.82 -1.47 23.17
N PHE A 196 19.79 -1.89 22.46
CA PHE A 196 19.39 -1.36 21.18
C PHE A 196 17.95 -0.88 21.28
N ILE A 197 17.68 0.26 20.65
CA ILE A 197 16.33 0.79 20.49
C ILE A 197 15.85 0.46 19.09
N ILE A 198 14.63 -0.04 19.00
CA ILE A 198 13.91 -0.29 17.75
C ILE A 198 12.80 0.73 17.66
N LYS A 199 12.69 1.39 16.51
CA LYS A 199 11.55 2.21 16.14
C LYS A 199 10.95 1.71 14.84
N ILE A 200 9.65 1.49 14.82
CA ILE A 200 8.90 1.00 13.65
C ILE A 200 7.86 2.04 13.28
N ASN A 201 7.75 2.34 11.98
CA ASN A 201 6.70 3.20 11.46
C ASN A 201 5.94 2.54 10.32
N GLY A 202 4.66 2.85 10.24
CA GLY A 202 3.83 2.39 9.14
C GLY A 202 2.50 3.12 9.06
N PHE A 203 1.67 2.64 8.15
CA PHE A 203 0.32 3.15 7.97
C PHE A 203 -0.60 2.08 7.38
N CYS A 204 -1.89 2.18 7.64
CA CYS A 204 -2.88 1.33 6.99
C CYS A 204 -2.97 1.67 5.49
N THR A 205 -2.89 0.66 4.64
CA THR A 205 -2.94 0.87 3.17
C THR A 205 -4.34 1.06 2.62
N ASP A 206 -5.37 0.75 3.41
CA ASP A 206 -6.77 0.92 3.05
C ASP A 206 -7.10 2.41 2.79
N LYS A 207 -7.92 2.67 1.78
CA LYS A 207 -8.29 4.04 1.38
C LYS A 207 -9.18 4.72 2.44
N ASN A 208 -9.96 3.93 3.17
CA ASN A 208 -10.92 4.44 4.16
C ASN A 208 -10.29 4.65 5.54
N CYS A 209 -9.08 4.12 5.76
CA CYS A 209 -8.40 4.18 7.05
C CYS A 209 -7.17 5.10 6.99
N LYS A 210 -6.05 4.66 6.42
CA LYS A 210 -4.78 5.42 6.47
C LYS A 210 -4.26 5.72 7.88
N ALA A 211 -4.74 5.03 8.91
CA ALA A 211 -4.23 5.17 10.27
C ALA A 211 -2.71 4.93 10.32
N ALA A 212 -1.98 5.84 10.95
CA ALA A 212 -0.56 5.69 11.22
C ALA A 212 -0.34 4.69 12.37
N ILE A 213 0.80 4.01 12.34
CA ILE A 213 1.24 3.13 13.42
C ILE A 213 2.69 3.41 13.75
N TYR A 214 2.96 3.52 15.03
CA TYR A 214 4.28 3.68 15.62
C TYR A 214 4.54 2.51 16.56
N GLY A 215 5.78 2.02 16.57
CA GLY A 215 6.23 1.03 17.53
C GLY A 215 7.60 1.40 18.08
N GLU A 216 7.81 1.24 19.37
CA GLU A 216 9.11 1.42 20.01
C GLU A 216 9.38 0.31 21.02
N GLY A 217 10.63 -0.11 21.13
CA GLY A 217 11.05 -0.98 22.21
C GLY A 217 12.57 -1.09 22.30
N THR A 218 13.02 -1.71 23.38
CA THR A 218 14.43 -1.91 23.70
C THR A 218 14.75 -3.39 23.76
N PHE A 219 15.96 -3.76 23.34
CA PHE A 219 16.43 -5.14 23.44
C PHE A 219 17.95 -5.23 23.58
N ASN A 220 18.40 -6.35 24.13
CA ASN A 220 19.81 -6.72 24.18
C ASN A 220 20.08 -7.86 23.19
N LEU A 221 21.19 -7.80 22.45
CA LEU A 221 21.58 -8.87 21.53
C LEU A 221 22.01 -10.15 22.25
N SER A 222 22.48 -10.04 23.49
CA SER A 222 23.03 -11.16 24.27
C SER A 222 21.97 -11.96 25.02
N GLU A 223 20.80 -11.37 25.25
CA GLU A 223 19.73 -11.98 26.04
C GLU A 223 18.80 -12.84 25.18
N LYS A 224 18.27 -13.90 25.78
CA LYS A 224 17.23 -14.76 25.19
C LYS A 224 15.82 -14.28 25.53
N ASP A 225 15.67 -12.99 25.75
CA ASP A 225 14.46 -12.47 26.36
C ASP A 225 13.34 -12.25 25.34
N ASN A 226 12.12 -12.33 25.86
CA ASN A 226 10.92 -11.94 25.13
C ASN A 226 10.96 -10.42 24.96
N ILE A 227 11.02 -9.97 23.71
CA ILE A 227 11.06 -8.54 23.42
C ILE A 227 9.64 -8.01 23.33
N THR A 228 9.43 -6.86 23.97
CA THR A 228 8.18 -6.15 23.94
C THR A 228 8.34 -4.86 23.13
N LEU A 229 7.39 -4.62 22.23
CA LEU A 229 7.23 -3.34 21.56
C LEU A 229 5.97 -2.67 22.09
N ASN A 230 6.12 -1.41 22.50
CA ASN A 230 5.00 -0.51 22.71
C ASN A 230 4.52 -0.02 21.34
N ILE A 231 3.25 -0.26 21.03
CA ILE A 231 2.59 0.12 19.79
C ILE A 231 1.58 1.23 20.06
N ILE A 232 1.67 2.29 19.26
CA ILE A 232 0.76 3.43 19.28
C ILE A 232 0.08 3.55 17.90
N THR A 233 -1.25 3.56 17.87
CA THR A 233 -2.04 3.72 16.64
C THR A 233 -3.44 4.24 16.95
N LEU A 234 -4.31 4.36 15.94
CA LEU A 234 -5.72 4.70 16.12
C LEU A 234 -6.56 3.44 16.32
N ASP A 235 -7.63 3.55 17.11
CA ASP A 235 -8.68 2.53 17.12
C ASP A 235 -9.47 2.57 15.81
N THR A 236 -9.37 1.48 15.04
CA THR A 236 -9.94 1.37 13.70
C THR A 236 -10.98 0.26 13.57
N LYS A 237 -11.43 -0.31 14.70
CA LYS A 237 -12.42 -1.42 14.71
C LYS A 237 -13.74 -1.07 14.02
N GLU A 238 -14.15 0.19 14.13
CA GLU A 238 -15.40 0.70 13.54
C GLU A 238 -15.27 1.06 12.05
N ILE A 239 -14.08 0.93 11.46
CA ILE A 239 -13.81 1.35 10.09
C ILE A 239 -13.79 0.13 9.20
N ALA A 240 -14.65 0.12 8.19
CA ALA A 240 -14.70 -0.97 7.22
C ALA A 240 -13.42 -0.98 6.35
N HIS A 241 -12.63 -2.05 6.51
CA HIS A 241 -11.47 -2.31 5.68
C HIS A 241 -11.81 -3.27 4.54
N THR A 242 -11.42 -2.88 3.34
CA THR A 242 -11.61 -3.67 2.12
C THR A 242 -10.31 -4.33 1.67
N LYS A 243 -9.15 -3.72 1.98
CA LYS A 243 -7.85 -4.25 1.57
C LYS A 243 -7.35 -5.35 2.50
N LYS A 244 -6.75 -6.38 1.89
CA LYS A 244 -5.91 -7.36 2.57
C LYS A 244 -4.45 -7.03 2.38
N ARG A 245 -3.62 -7.56 3.27
CA ARG A 245 -2.19 -7.35 3.21
C ARG A 245 -1.56 -8.30 2.19
N HIS A 246 -0.53 -7.81 1.49
CA HIS A 246 0.27 -8.65 0.61
C HIS A 246 1.07 -9.68 1.42
N ILE A 247 1.12 -10.93 0.94
CA ILE A 247 1.89 -12.00 1.56
C ILE A 247 3.37 -11.82 1.20
N SER A 248 4.23 -11.66 2.20
CA SER A 248 5.68 -11.57 1.96
C SER A 248 6.22 -12.89 1.43
N ARG A 249 7.35 -12.84 0.71
CA ARG A 249 8.01 -14.05 0.19
C ARG A 249 8.23 -15.12 1.28
N PRO A 250 8.79 -14.82 2.48
CA PRO A 250 8.92 -15.84 3.53
C PRO A 250 7.61 -16.48 3.98
N LEU A 251 6.52 -15.70 4.07
CA LEU A 251 5.20 -16.23 4.41
C LEU A 251 4.59 -17.03 3.24
N ARG A 252 4.86 -16.61 2.01
CA ARG A 252 4.45 -17.30 0.78
C ARG A 252 5.07 -18.69 0.71
N GLU A 253 6.36 -18.82 0.99
CA GLU A 253 7.03 -20.11 1.08
C GLU A 253 6.40 -21.02 2.16
N LYS A 254 6.09 -20.46 3.34
CA LYS A 254 5.35 -21.21 4.38
C LYS A 254 3.96 -21.66 3.89
N PHE A 255 3.30 -20.88 3.04
CA PHE A 255 2.00 -21.23 2.49
C PHE A 255 2.13 -22.29 1.39
N LYS A 256 3.15 -22.20 0.53
CA LYS A 256 3.47 -23.24 -0.47
C LYS A 256 3.57 -24.61 0.19
N GLN A 257 4.40 -24.73 1.24
CA GLN A 257 4.58 -25.98 1.98
C GLN A 257 3.27 -26.59 2.51
N LYS A 258 2.32 -25.75 2.94
CA LYS A 258 1.00 -26.21 3.42
C LYS A 258 0.03 -26.52 2.29
N LEU A 259 0.17 -25.88 1.14
CA LEU A 259 -0.71 -26.02 -0.01
C LEU A 259 -0.35 -27.21 -0.92
N ILE A 260 0.84 -27.80 -0.75
CA ILE A 260 1.21 -29.11 -1.34
C ILE A 260 0.14 -30.15 -1.00
N SER A 261 -0.15 -30.34 0.30
CA SER A 261 -1.01 -31.42 0.76
C SER A 261 -2.48 -31.04 0.94
N THR A 262 -2.85 -29.76 0.79
CA THR A 262 -4.18 -29.25 1.16
C THR A 262 -4.75 -28.29 0.11
N LYS A 263 -6.04 -28.44 -0.22
CA LYS A 263 -6.78 -27.51 -1.09
C LYS A 263 -6.78 -26.08 -0.53
N SER A 264 -6.71 -25.08 -1.41
CA SER A 264 -6.69 -23.66 -1.04
C SER A 264 -7.85 -23.24 -0.14
N GLU A 265 -9.05 -23.78 -0.39
CA GLU A 265 -10.27 -23.50 0.39
C GLU A 265 -10.13 -24.01 1.81
N ASN A 266 -9.71 -25.27 1.98
CA ASN A 266 -9.50 -25.89 3.29
C ASN A 266 -8.38 -25.21 4.07
N PHE A 267 -7.30 -24.85 3.39
CA PHE A 267 -6.21 -24.09 4.01
C PHE A 267 -6.69 -22.72 4.51
N ARG A 268 -7.45 -22.00 3.68
CA ARG A 268 -8.02 -20.70 4.05
C ARG A 268 -9.05 -20.82 5.17
N ALA A 269 -9.91 -21.85 5.16
CA ALA A 269 -10.86 -22.11 6.24
C ALA A 269 -10.13 -22.31 7.57
N LYS A 270 -9.10 -23.17 7.62
CA LYS A 270 -8.27 -23.36 8.83
C LYS A 270 -7.60 -22.08 9.32
N LEU A 271 -7.18 -21.19 8.41
CA LEU A 271 -6.65 -19.88 8.80
C LEU A 271 -7.74 -19.01 9.42
N ILE A 272 -8.93 -18.98 8.82
CA ILE A 272 -10.08 -18.23 9.35
C ILE A 272 -10.41 -18.74 10.75
N ASP A 273 -10.60 -20.05 10.91
CA ASP A 273 -10.94 -20.68 12.20
C ASP A 273 -9.91 -20.37 13.30
N LYS A 274 -8.63 -20.22 12.94
CA LYS A 274 -7.57 -19.92 13.90
C LYS A 274 -7.63 -18.48 14.46
N PHE A 275 -8.07 -17.50 13.67
CA PHE A 275 -7.91 -16.08 14.04
C PHE A 275 -9.21 -15.25 13.97
N TYR A 276 -10.30 -15.82 13.47
CA TYR A 276 -11.57 -15.12 13.27
C TYR A 276 -12.63 -15.63 14.22
N GLU A 277 -13.21 -14.71 14.97
CA GLU A 277 -14.41 -14.97 15.77
C GLU A 277 -15.63 -14.37 15.06
N TYR A 278 -16.75 -15.08 15.13
CA TYR A 278 -17.99 -14.64 14.51
C TYR A 278 -18.41 -13.25 15.04
N GLY A 279 -18.82 -12.36 14.12
CA GLY A 279 -19.20 -10.98 14.43
C GLY A 279 -18.05 -9.96 14.42
N GLN A 280 -16.79 -10.39 14.30
CA GLN A 280 -15.65 -9.47 14.13
C GLN A 280 -15.46 -9.08 12.65
N GLN A 281 -14.71 -8.01 12.39
CA GLN A 281 -14.27 -7.73 11.02
C GLN A 281 -13.15 -8.69 10.62
N MET A 282 -13.24 -9.22 9.39
CA MET A 282 -12.28 -10.19 8.86
C MET A 282 -10.85 -9.58 8.81
N PRO A 283 -9.84 -10.16 9.47
CA PRO A 283 -8.49 -9.59 9.52
C PRO A 283 -7.86 -9.46 8.15
N HIS A 284 -6.96 -8.49 8.06
CA HIS A 284 -6.10 -8.25 6.89
C HIS A 284 -5.06 -9.34 6.66
N ILE A 285 -4.78 -10.17 7.66
CA ILE A 285 -3.77 -11.23 7.66
C ILE A 285 -4.20 -12.40 6.76
N PHE A 286 -5.51 -12.56 6.55
CA PHE A 286 -6.02 -13.59 5.65
C PHE A 286 -5.94 -13.12 4.21
N PRO A 287 -5.28 -13.89 3.34
CA PRO A 287 -5.30 -13.59 1.92
C PRO A 287 -6.66 -13.90 1.30
N TYR A 288 -6.91 -13.31 0.14
CA TYR A 288 -7.99 -13.75 -0.72
C TYR A 288 -7.74 -15.17 -1.23
N ILE A 289 -8.82 -15.91 -1.49
CA ILE A 289 -8.75 -17.27 -2.03
C ILE A 289 -7.96 -17.33 -3.35
N VAL A 290 -8.10 -16.29 -4.20
CA VAL A 290 -7.39 -16.18 -5.47
C VAL A 290 -5.87 -16.18 -5.28
N VAL A 291 -5.39 -15.56 -4.19
CA VAL A 291 -3.96 -15.56 -3.83
C VAL A 291 -3.52 -16.96 -3.39
N CYS A 292 -4.33 -17.67 -2.59
CA CYS A 292 -4.03 -19.05 -2.23
C CYS A 292 -3.98 -19.97 -3.45
N ASN A 293 -4.91 -19.81 -4.40
CA ASN A 293 -4.92 -20.57 -5.66
C ASN A 293 -3.66 -20.31 -6.48
N LYS A 294 -3.22 -19.06 -6.59
CA LYS A 294 -1.98 -18.71 -7.30
C LYS A 294 -0.75 -19.34 -6.64
N ILE A 295 -0.66 -19.30 -5.30
CA ILE A 295 0.45 -19.95 -4.57
C ILE A 295 0.44 -21.46 -4.81
N ARG A 296 -0.73 -22.09 -4.80
CA ARG A 296 -0.86 -23.52 -5.08
C ARG A 296 -0.44 -23.86 -6.52
N GLN A 297 -0.82 -23.04 -7.49
CA GLN A 297 -0.41 -23.22 -8.88
C GLN A 297 1.12 -23.12 -9.04
N GLU A 298 1.77 -22.18 -8.33
CA GLU A 298 3.23 -22.08 -8.32
C GLU A 298 3.89 -23.37 -7.83
N VAL A 299 3.35 -24.00 -6.78
CA VAL A 299 3.84 -25.30 -6.29
C VAL A 299 3.68 -26.38 -7.35
N THR A 300 2.49 -26.49 -7.97
CA THR A 300 2.24 -27.51 -9.01
C THR A 300 3.15 -27.32 -10.22
N ASN A 301 3.46 -26.07 -10.58
CA ASN A 301 4.38 -25.78 -11.68
C ASN A 301 5.86 -26.04 -11.33
N GLU A 302 6.24 -25.96 -10.05
CA GLU A 302 7.59 -26.26 -9.57
C GLU A 302 7.84 -27.79 -9.43
N GLU A 303 6.77 -28.59 -9.33
CA GLU A 303 6.82 -30.06 -9.26
C GLU A 303 6.76 -30.75 -10.64
N LEU A 304 6.44 -30.02 -11.72
CA LEU A 304 6.40 -30.48 -13.11
C LEU A 304 7.71 -30.17 -13.85
#